data_AF-A0A914D9B5-F1
#
_entry.id   AF-A0A914D9B5-F1
#
_cell.length_a   1.000
_cell.length_b   1.000
_cell.length_c   1.000
_cell.angle_alpha   90.00
_cell.angle_beta   90.00
_cell.angle_gamma   90.00
#
_symmetry.space_group_name_H-M   'P 1'
#
loop_
_entity.id
_entity.type
_entity.pdbx_description
1 polymer ?
#
loop_
_entity_poly.entity_id
_entity_poly.type
_entity_poly.pdbx_seq_one_letter_code
_entity_poly.pdbx_strand_id
1 'polypeptide(L)'
;MIILTFISILGLASSIPLKHPNNKSIVKLPIEQHPSLRERLIRSGNLSEYKTWKNSQLFKNKKSAPLIDYADAEFLVKISQGTPAQTFKVIVDTGSSDYWLIDSSCISSACNGVNYVHRKFHSSRSSTFQNDGTSVEVDYETGTMQGYLAYDVVN
;
A
#
# COMPACT_ATOMS: atom_id res chain seq x y z
N MET A 1 -2.77 -9.58 8.93
CA MET A 1 -2.59 -9.30 7.49
C MET A 1 -1.11 -9.04 7.31
N ILE A 2 -0.35 -9.82 6.53
CA ILE A 2 1.12 -9.70 6.43
C ILE A 2 1.49 -8.87 5.19
N ILE A 3 2.22 -7.78 5.40
CA ILE A 3 2.56 -6.77 4.40
C ILE A 3 4.05 -6.40 4.55
N LEU A 4 4.77 -6.32 3.44
CA LEU A 4 6.15 -5.87 3.39
C LEU A 4 6.20 -4.35 3.38
N THR A 5 6.81 -3.75 4.39
CA THR A 5 7.14 -2.33 4.38
C THR A 5 8.53 -2.14 3.77
N PHE A 6 8.62 -1.35 2.71
CA PHE A 6 9.90 -1.10 2.03
C PHE A 6 10.46 0.27 2.38
N ILE A 7 11.73 0.29 2.77
CA ILE A 7 12.53 1.50 2.76
C ILE A 7 13.28 1.49 1.42
N SER A 8 13.06 2.50 0.58
CA SER A 8 13.70 2.57 -0.72
C SER A 8 15.22 2.70 -0.57
N ILE A 9 15.98 1.69 -1.01
CA ILE A 9 17.41 1.87 -1.29
C ILE A 9 17.49 2.38 -2.73
N LEU A 10 17.66 3.69 -2.92
CA LEU A 10 18.25 4.18 -4.16
C LEU A 10 19.58 3.45 -4.32
N GLY A 11 19.70 2.65 -5.38
CA GLY A 11 20.76 1.65 -5.54
C GLY A 11 22.13 2.13 -5.06
N LEU A 12 22.79 1.27 -4.28
CA LEU A 12 24.19 1.42 -3.89
C LEU A 12 25.05 1.41 -5.17
N ALA A 13 25.25 2.60 -5.76
CA ALA A 13 26.43 2.87 -6.53
C ALA A 13 27.60 2.94 -5.54
N SER A 14 28.64 2.15 -5.82
CA SER A 14 29.94 2.21 -5.20
C SER A 14 30.41 3.65 -4.95
N SER A 15 31.03 3.85 -3.79
CA SER A 15 31.76 5.04 -3.32
C SER A 15 32.07 6.12 -4.38
N ILE A 16 31.10 6.98 -4.65
CA ILE A 16 31.30 8.27 -5.33
C ILE A 16 30.82 9.33 -4.34
N PRO A 17 31.60 10.37 -4.03
CA PRO A 17 31.18 11.42 -3.11
C PRO A 17 29.82 11.95 -3.55
N LEU A 18 28.91 12.16 -2.59
CA LEU A 18 27.59 12.78 -2.80
C LEU A 18 27.77 14.15 -3.45
N LYS A 19 27.93 14.15 -4.77
CA LYS A 19 27.82 15.33 -5.60
C LYS A 19 26.33 15.61 -5.63
N HIS A 20 25.91 16.55 -4.80
CA HIS A 20 24.54 17.06 -4.76
C HIS A 20 24.12 17.38 -6.21
N PRO A 21 23.27 16.57 -6.86
CA PRO A 21 22.92 16.83 -8.24
C PRO A 21 21.89 17.95 -8.20
N ASN A 22 22.21 19.07 -8.81
CA ASN A 22 21.25 20.12 -9.19
C ASN A 22 20.28 19.64 -10.29
N ASN A 23 19.89 18.37 -10.29
CA ASN A 23 19.03 17.78 -11.30
C ASN A 23 17.71 17.42 -10.64
N LYS A 24 16.76 18.36 -10.67
CA LYS A 24 15.37 18.06 -10.30
C LYS A 24 14.80 17.12 -11.36
N SER A 25 14.90 15.82 -11.14
CA SER A 25 14.21 14.81 -11.95
C SER A 25 12.72 14.82 -11.58
N ILE A 26 11.87 15.17 -12.54
CA ILE A 26 10.41 15.05 -12.37
C ILE A 26 10.03 13.61 -12.72
N VAL A 27 9.56 12.86 -11.73
CA VAL A 27 8.96 11.54 -11.96
C VAL A 27 7.48 11.74 -12.26
N LYS A 28 7.03 11.31 -13.44
CA LYS A 28 5.62 11.35 -13.85
C LYS A 28 5.09 9.92 -13.93
N LEU A 29 4.15 9.57 -13.06
CA LEU A 29 3.47 8.29 -13.09
C LEU A 29 2.04 8.49 -13.62
N PRO A 30 1.62 7.76 -14.67
CA PRO A 30 0.24 7.80 -15.12
C PRO A 30 -0.66 7.21 -14.04
N ILE A 31 -1.73 7.93 -13.73
CA ILE A 31 -2.72 7.52 -12.74
C ILE A 31 -3.78 6.67 -13.44
N GLU A 32 -4.09 5.52 -12.86
CA GLU A 32 -5.23 4.70 -13.20
C GLU A 32 -6.39 4.99 -12.23
N GLN A 33 -7.54 5.40 -12.78
CA GLN A 33 -8.76 5.55 -11.99
C GLN A 33 -9.49 4.22 -11.93
N HIS A 34 -9.78 3.77 -10.71
CA HIS A 34 -10.69 2.66 -10.47
C HIS A 34 -11.96 3.19 -9.78
N PRO A 35 -13.14 2.57 -10.03
CA PRO A 35 -14.35 2.96 -9.34
C PRO A 35 -14.16 2.85 -7.83
N SER A 36 -14.45 3.91 -7.10
CA SER A 36 -14.27 3.93 -5.64
C SER A 36 -15.18 2.90 -4.96
N LEU A 37 -14.88 2.54 -3.70
CA LEU A 37 -15.79 1.70 -2.93
C LEU A 37 -17.19 2.33 -2.87
N ARG A 38 -17.28 3.65 -2.69
CA ARG A 38 -18.55 4.37 -2.72
C ARG A 38 -19.29 4.19 -4.05
N GLU A 39 -18.63 4.37 -5.19
CA GLU A 39 -19.27 4.18 -6.50
C GLU A 39 -19.78 2.75 -6.68
N ARG A 40 -19.00 1.76 -6.27
CA ARG A 40 -19.42 0.35 -6.33
C ARG A 40 -20.64 0.08 -5.46
N LEU A 41 -20.67 0.63 -4.25
CA LEU A 41 -21.80 0.51 -3.32
C LEU A 41 -23.06 1.24 -3.80
N ILE A 42 -22.90 2.38 -4.50
CA ILE A 42 -24.03 3.06 -5.15
C ILE A 42 -24.60 2.16 -6.25
N ARG A 43 -23.74 1.60 -7.11
CA ARG A 43 -24.18 0.72 -8.21
C ARG A 43 -24.85 -0.55 -7.72
N SER A 44 -24.41 -1.12 -6.60
CA SER A 44 -25.00 -2.34 -6.04
C SER A 44 -26.21 -2.08 -5.12
N GLY A 45 -26.50 -0.81 -4.79
CA GLY A 45 -27.57 -0.45 -3.85
C GLY A 45 -27.21 -0.60 -2.36
N ASN A 46 -25.98 -1.00 -2.03
CA ASN A 46 -25.56 -1.33 -0.65
C ASN A 46 -24.97 -0.14 0.12
N LEU A 47 -24.97 1.07 -0.44
CA LEU A 47 -24.36 2.24 0.21
C LEU A 47 -24.98 2.57 1.57
N SER A 48 -26.31 2.41 1.72
CA SER A 48 -26.99 2.71 2.98
C SER A 48 -26.56 1.77 4.09
N GLU A 49 -26.49 0.47 3.80
CA GLU A 49 -26.04 -0.55 4.74
C GLU A 49 -24.60 -0.30 5.18
N TYR A 50 -23.71 -0.03 4.22
CA TYR A 50 -22.32 0.32 4.50
C TYR A 50 -22.19 1.54 5.42
N LYS A 51 -22.96 2.61 5.18
CA LYS A 51 -22.95 3.81 6.04
C LYS A 51 -23.41 3.51 7.46
N THR A 52 -24.45 2.71 7.63
CA THR A 52 -24.93 2.28 8.95
C THR A 52 -23.86 1.48 9.68
N TRP A 53 -23.24 0.52 9.01
CA TRP A 53 -22.12 -0.24 9.56
C TRP A 53 -20.95 0.69 9.94
N LYS A 54 -20.55 1.60 9.06
CA LYS A 54 -19.42 2.52 9.31
C LYS A 54 -19.68 3.44 10.50
N ASN A 55 -20.86 4.06 10.58
CA ASN A 55 -21.26 4.88 11.71
C ASN A 55 -21.25 4.10 13.02
N SER A 56 -21.67 2.82 13.00
CA SER A 56 -21.59 1.96 14.18
C SER A 56 -20.16 1.73 14.66
N GLN A 57 -19.15 1.82 13.78
CA GLN A 57 -17.74 1.73 14.16
C GLN A 57 -17.22 3.07 14.70
N LEU A 58 -17.49 4.18 13.99
CA LEU A 58 -17.01 5.53 14.33
C LEU A 58 -17.45 5.98 15.74
N PHE A 59 -18.65 5.61 16.15
CA PHE A 59 -19.22 6.05 17.45
C PHE A 59 -19.13 5.02 18.57
N LYS A 60 -18.34 3.94 18.42
CA LYS A 60 -18.05 3.01 19.52
C LYS A 60 -17.40 3.73 20.71
N ASN A 61 -16.53 4.70 20.43
CA ASN A 61 -15.83 5.49 21.44
C ASN A 61 -16.34 6.95 21.43
N LYS A 62 -17.37 7.22 22.25
CA LYS A 62 -18.08 8.53 22.35
C LYS A 62 -17.22 9.74 22.78
N LYS A 63 -15.91 9.58 22.96
CA LYS A 63 -14.97 10.62 23.40
C LYS A 63 -14.01 11.11 22.29
N SER A 64 -14.10 10.58 21.07
CA SER A 64 -13.22 10.97 19.97
C SER A 64 -13.97 11.76 18.90
N ALA A 65 -13.26 12.66 18.20
CA ALA A 65 -13.71 13.24 16.95
C ALA A 65 -13.27 12.30 15.81
N PRO A 66 -14.18 11.50 15.22
CA PRO A 66 -13.79 10.47 14.26
C PRO A 66 -13.31 11.08 12.95
N LEU A 67 -12.28 10.47 12.35
CA LEU A 67 -11.87 10.80 10.99
C LEU A 67 -12.90 10.25 10.00
N ILE A 68 -13.45 11.11 9.15
CA ILE A 68 -14.45 10.70 8.16
C ILE A 68 -13.73 10.26 6.89
N ASP A 69 -13.67 8.95 6.67
CA ASP A 69 -13.33 8.38 5.37
C ASP A 69 -14.57 8.37 4.46
N TYR A 70 -14.50 9.04 3.31
CA TYR A 70 -15.59 9.14 2.35
C TYR A 70 -15.68 7.94 1.40
N ALA A 71 -14.71 7.01 1.47
CA ALA A 71 -14.56 5.87 0.58
C ALA A 71 -14.49 6.29 -0.91
N ASP A 72 -13.94 7.48 -1.13
CA ASP A 72 -13.82 8.18 -2.40
C ASP A 72 -12.34 8.35 -2.77
N ALA A 73 -12.04 8.17 -4.06
CA ALA A 73 -10.73 8.29 -4.70
C ALA A 73 -9.61 7.38 -4.15
N GLU A 74 -9.19 6.41 -4.97
CA GLU A 74 -7.89 5.75 -4.85
C GLU A 74 -7.17 5.98 -6.19
N PHE A 75 -6.22 6.91 -6.22
CA PHE A 75 -5.36 7.07 -7.38
C PHE A 75 -4.32 5.97 -7.38
N LEU A 76 -4.45 5.05 -8.34
CA LEU A 76 -3.54 3.94 -8.47
C LEU A 76 -2.42 4.31 -9.45
N VAL A 77 -1.19 4.02 -9.05
CA VAL A 77 -0.03 4.10 -9.93
C VAL A 77 0.62 2.74 -10.06
N LYS A 78 1.28 2.50 -11.19
CA LYS A 78 2.11 1.33 -11.40
C LYS A 78 3.52 1.61 -10.92
N ILE A 79 4.03 0.72 -10.07
CA ILE A 79 5.42 0.70 -9.64
C ILE A 79 5.99 -0.70 -9.86
N SER A 80 7.30 -0.82 -10.07
CA SER A 80 7.93 -2.13 -10.18
C SER A 80 9.02 -2.31 -9.13
N GLN A 81 9.00 -3.46 -8.45
CA GLN A 81 9.92 -3.80 -7.36
C GLN A 81 10.76 -5.02 -7.74
N GLY A 82 12.06 -4.96 -7.45
CA GLY A 82 12.96 -6.10 -7.52
C GLY A 82 13.64 -6.33 -8.86
N THR A 83 14.46 -7.37 -8.90
CA THR A 83 15.25 -7.79 -10.07
C THR A 83 15.12 -9.30 -10.30
N PRO A 84 14.45 -9.77 -11.36
CA PRO A 84 13.68 -9.00 -12.34
C PRO A 84 12.47 -8.29 -11.70
N ALA A 85 12.04 -7.20 -12.34
CA ALA A 85 11.02 -6.32 -11.81
C ALA A 85 9.63 -6.99 -11.74
N GLN A 86 8.96 -6.86 -10.59
CA GLN A 86 7.60 -7.29 -10.33
C GLN A 86 6.71 -6.04 -10.24
N THR A 87 5.69 -5.92 -11.10
CA THR A 87 4.85 -4.69 -11.17
C THR A 87 3.58 -4.80 -10.32
N PHE A 88 3.30 -3.75 -9.56
CA PHE A 88 2.15 -3.61 -8.65
C PHE A 88 1.35 -2.35 -8.97
N LYS A 89 0.06 -2.37 -8.64
CA LYS A 89 -0.77 -1.17 -8.55
C LYS A 89 -0.82 -0.75 -7.09
N VAL A 90 -0.47 0.50 -6.80
CA VAL A 90 -0.41 1.02 -5.44
C VAL A 90 -1.19 2.32 -5.32
N ILE A 91 -1.78 2.54 -4.15
CA ILE A 91 -2.48 3.78 -3.84
C ILE A 91 -1.42 4.83 -3.50
N VAL A 92 -1.55 6.00 -4.09
CA VAL A 92 -0.75 7.17 -3.68
C VAL A 92 -1.41 7.81 -2.47
N ASP A 93 -0.78 7.66 -1.31
CA ASP A 93 -1.24 8.22 -0.05
C ASP A 93 -0.31 9.36 0.39
N THR A 94 -0.78 10.60 0.34
CA THR A 94 -0.03 11.77 0.80
C THR A 94 -0.04 11.91 2.33
N GLY A 95 -0.82 11.09 3.03
CA GLY A 95 -0.93 11.09 4.48
C GLY A 95 0.06 10.17 5.20
N SER A 96 0.86 9.38 4.48
CA SER A 96 1.83 8.45 5.05
C SER A 96 3.23 8.61 4.44
N SER A 97 4.24 8.17 5.19
CA SER A 97 5.65 8.14 4.74
C SER A 97 6.11 6.74 4.34
N ASP A 98 5.30 5.72 4.63
CA ASP A 98 5.64 4.32 4.42
C ASP A 98 4.99 3.81 3.14
N TYR A 99 5.71 2.93 2.45
CA TYR A 99 5.19 2.20 1.30
C TYR A 99 5.26 0.71 1.58
N TRP A 100 4.23 0.01 1.12
CA TRP A 100 4.11 -1.41 1.40
C TRP A 100 3.46 -2.23 0.29
N LEU A 101 3.83 -3.51 0.21
CA LEU A 101 3.24 -4.51 -0.68
C LEU A 101 2.74 -5.73 0.09
N ILE A 102 1.84 -6.49 -0.52
CA ILE A 102 1.42 -7.78 0.05
C ILE A 102 2.49 -8.82 -0.23
N ASP A 103 3.01 -9.45 0.82
CA ASP A 103 3.97 -10.54 0.69
C ASP A 103 3.29 -11.82 0.17
N SER A 104 3.98 -12.59 -0.67
CA SER A 104 3.49 -13.88 -1.20
C SER A 104 3.11 -14.89 -0.11
N SER A 105 3.73 -14.84 1.06
CA SER A 105 3.42 -15.65 2.25
C SER A 105 2.11 -15.26 2.93
N CYS A 106 1.54 -14.08 2.65
CA CYS A 106 0.27 -13.70 3.25
C CYS A 106 -0.90 -14.46 2.61
N ILE A 107 -1.48 -15.40 3.34
CA ILE A 107 -2.59 -16.25 2.86
C ILE A 107 -3.97 -15.85 3.38
N SER A 108 -4.07 -14.75 4.13
CA SER A 108 -5.36 -14.30 4.66
C SER A 108 -6.33 -13.89 3.54
N SER A 109 -7.63 -13.92 3.83
CA SER A 109 -8.67 -13.44 2.90
C SER A 109 -8.44 -11.99 2.46
N ALA A 110 -7.95 -11.13 3.37
CA ALA A 110 -7.58 -9.76 3.05
C ALA A 110 -6.46 -9.68 1.99
N CYS A 111 -5.43 -10.53 2.11
CA CYS A 111 -4.30 -10.54 1.17
C CYS A 111 -4.63 -11.21 -0.18
N ASN A 112 -5.55 -12.17 -0.19
CA ASN A 112 -6.03 -12.78 -1.43
C ASN A 112 -7.06 -11.91 -2.15
N GLY A 113 -7.74 -11.05 -1.39
CA GLY A 113 -8.83 -10.20 -1.83
C GLY A 113 -10.13 -10.99 -2.02
N VAL A 114 -11.27 -10.30 -1.92
CA VAL A 114 -12.61 -10.91 -1.95
C VAL A 114 -13.23 -10.84 -3.36
N ASN A 115 -13.10 -9.67 -4.03
CA ASN A 115 -13.64 -9.42 -5.37
C ASN A 115 -12.56 -9.09 -6.40
N TYR A 116 -11.30 -9.06 -5.97
CA TYR A 116 -10.14 -8.75 -6.80
C TYR A 116 -8.95 -9.52 -6.24
N VAL A 117 -8.20 -10.19 -7.11
CA VAL A 117 -7.00 -10.92 -6.67
C VAL A 117 -5.83 -9.95 -6.60
N HIS A 118 -5.30 -9.73 -5.40
CA HIS A 118 -4.14 -8.87 -5.23
C HIS A 118 -2.88 -9.54 -5.79
N ARG A 119 -2.03 -8.75 -6.48
CA ARG A 119 -0.68 -9.17 -6.80
C ARG A 119 0.16 -9.19 -5.52
N LYS A 120 0.97 -10.23 -5.37
CA LYS A 120 1.85 -10.39 -4.21
C LYS A 120 3.30 -10.37 -4.63
N PHE A 121 4.12 -9.75 -3.80
CA PHE A 121 5.56 -9.69 -3.99
C PHE A 121 6.18 -11.04 -3.59
N HIS A 122 6.96 -11.61 -4.50
CA HIS A 122 7.70 -12.84 -4.27
C HIS A 122 9.18 -12.50 -4.06
N SER A 123 9.60 -12.43 -2.80
CA SER A 123 10.99 -12.14 -2.42
C SER A 123 11.98 -13.11 -3.04
N SER A 124 11.64 -14.40 -3.12
CA SER A 124 12.46 -15.44 -3.76
C SER A 124 12.68 -15.24 -5.26
N ARG A 125 11.92 -14.34 -5.90
CA ARG A 125 12.02 -14.03 -7.34
C ARG A 125 12.76 -12.72 -7.62
N SER A 126 13.34 -12.09 -6.58
CA SER A 126 14.14 -10.88 -6.72
C SER A 126 15.57 -11.12 -6.21
N SER A 127 16.57 -10.95 -7.07
CA SER A 127 17.99 -11.06 -6.71
C SER A 127 18.50 -9.85 -5.92
N THR A 128 17.73 -8.77 -5.85
CA THR A 128 18.07 -7.54 -5.12
C THR A 128 17.32 -7.39 -3.80
N PHE A 129 16.47 -8.36 -3.46
CA PHE A 129 15.76 -8.40 -2.20
C PHE A 129 16.72 -8.63 -1.02
N GLN A 130 16.54 -7.82 0.03
CA GLN A 130 17.23 -7.95 1.30
C GLN A 130 16.19 -7.94 2.42
N ASN A 131 16.18 -9.01 3.20
CA ASN A 131 15.28 -9.11 4.34
C ASN A 131 15.87 -8.35 5.53
N ASP A 132 15.17 -7.32 6.01
CA ASP A 132 15.46 -6.68 7.30
C ASP A 132 14.83 -7.49 8.44
N GLY A 133 13.57 -7.92 8.23
CA GLY A 133 12.87 -8.83 9.13
C GLY A 133 12.29 -8.17 10.38
N THR A 134 12.55 -6.87 10.61
CA THR A 134 11.96 -6.13 11.73
C THR A 134 10.45 -6.09 11.58
N SER A 135 9.73 -6.61 12.58
CA SER A 135 8.26 -6.62 12.59
C SER A 135 7.68 -5.21 12.62
N VAL A 136 6.62 -4.99 11.84
CA VAL A 136 5.85 -3.75 11.81
C VAL A 136 4.38 -4.06 12.04
N GLU A 137 3.71 -3.21 12.81
CA GLU A 137 2.27 -3.27 13.04
C GLU A 137 1.69 -1.86 12.94
N VAL A 138 0.61 -1.70 12.19
CA VAL A 138 -0.11 -0.44 12.03
C VAL A 138 -1.60 -0.70 12.25
N ASP A 139 -2.15 -0.07 13.27
CA ASP A 139 -3.57 -0.12 13.58
C ASP A 139 -4.35 0.92 12.79
N TYR A 140 -5.26 0.46 11.93
CA TYR A 140 -6.30 1.28 11.34
C TYR A 140 -7.61 1.08 12.09
N GLU A 141 -8.54 2.04 11.99
CA GLU A 141 -9.86 1.91 12.61
C GLU A 141 -10.62 0.66 12.12
N THR A 142 -10.35 0.22 10.90
CA THR A 142 -11.00 -0.94 10.27
C THR A 142 -10.27 -2.26 10.50
N GLY A 143 -9.11 -2.25 11.16
CA GLY A 143 -8.30 -3.44 11.44
C GLY A 143 -6.79 -3.17 11.39
N THR A 144 -6.02 -4.21 11.64
CA THR A 144 -4.56 -4.10 11.83
C THR A 144 -3.79 -4.65 10.62
N MET A 145 -2.83 -3.87 10.14
CA MET A 145 -1.77 -4.31 9.24
C MET A 145 -0.59 -4.82 10.07
N GLN A 146 -0.06 -5.98 9.70
CA GLN A 146 1.14 -6.56 10.31
C GLN A 146 2.13 -6.89 9.20
N GLY A 147 3.40 -7.04 9.55
CA GLY A 147 4.36 -7.50 8.58
C GLY A 147 5.79 -7.25 9.01
N TYR A 148 6.66 -7.03 8.04
CA TYR A 148 8.09 -6.89 8.29
C TYR A 148 8.75 -5.93 7.30
N LEU A 149 9.80 -5.26 7.74
CA LEU A 149 10.61 -4.42 6.88
C LEU A 149 11.44 -5.27 5.91
N ALA A 150 11.59 -4.77 4.69
CA ALA A 150 12.54 -5.29 3.72
C ALA A 150 13.06 -4.18 2.81
N TYR A 151 14.14 -4.47 2.11
CA TYR A 151 14.71 -3.59 1.10
C TYR A 151 14.74 -4.30 -0.25
N ASP A 152 14.42 -3.56 -1.31
CA ASP A 152 14.61 -4.01 -2.68
C ASP A 152 14.66 -2.79 -3.62
N VAL A 153 15.09 -2.99 -4.86
CA VAL A 153 15.15 -1.94 -5.89
C VAL A 153 13.75 -1.56 -6.36
N VAL A 154 13.48 -0.26 -6.45
CA VAL A 154 12.29 0.31 -7.10
C VAL A 154 12.68 0.78 -8.50
N ASN A 155 11.92 0.37 -9.51
CA ASN A 155 12.15 0.66 -10.94
C ASN A 155 11.02 1.48 -11.55
#